data_AF-A0A3N5E922-F1
#
_entry.id   AF-A0A3N5E922-F1
#
_cell.length_a   1.000
_cell.length_b   1.000
_cell.length_c   1.000
_cell.angle_alpha   90.00
_cell.angle_beta   90.00
_cell.angle_gamma   90.00
#
_symmetry.space_group_name_H-M   'P 1'
#
loop_
_entity.id
_entity.type
_entity.pdbx_description
1 polymer ?
#
loop_
_entity_poly.entity_id
_entity_poly.type
_entity_poly.pdbx_seq_one_letter_code
_entity_poly.pdbx_strand_id
1 'polypeptide(L)'
;MKKLLTILFFGLSITIVDAQKLYLMQYSSFCENDTDDGFRTIKERINRIYKHDNLWRIEITVNKGCGKKLYPDLKILNDTLYINTIPIRQQEIFLENGDSFLEVLEELDCLCAHFVKMDISIDTIKNLKINGQNLPITNEMYETYPIRYYTYKTDTTGYEDKYGLRQGFIVLEKKGYIMKQYFKDNKLVKCEIFTSDGKLVEKGVDCFETWKKIEKK
;
A
#
# COMPACT_ATOMS: atom_id res chain seq x y z
N MET A 1 -25.92 52.99 47.50
CA MET A 1 -26.12 51.80 46.65
C MET A 1 -25.20 51.92 45.42
N LYS A 2 -23.87 51.99 45.54
CA LYS A 2 -22.86 50.92 45.71
C LYS A 2 -23.34 49.48 45.43
N LYS A 3 -22.67 48.86 44.45
CA LYS A 3 -22.66 47.44 44.05
C LYS A 3 -23.83 46.95 43.19
N LEU A 4 -23.76 47.15 41.87
CA LEU A 4 -24.32 46.16 40.92
C LEU A 4 -23.87 46.38 39.45
N LEU A 5 -22.60 46.72 39.19
CA LEU A 5 -22.12 46.89 37.81
C LEU A 5 -20.70 46.34 37.64
N THR A 6 -20.52 45.06 37.98
CA THR A 6 -19.21 44.39 37.86
C THR A 6 -19.38 42.90 37.61
N ILE A 7 -20.41 42.53 36.84
CA ILE A 7 -20.63 41.17 36.36
C ILE A 7 -21.04 41.31 34.89
N LEU A 8 -20.41 40.52 34.02
CA LEU A 8 -20.63 40.41 32.56
C LEU A 8 -19.80 41.30 31.61
N PHE A 9 -18.52 41.52 31.91
CA PHE A 9 -17.51 41.77 30.86
C PHE A 9 -16.35 40.76 30.96
N PHE A 10 -16.64 39.54 31.42
CA PHE A 10 -15.72 38.41 31.30
C PHE A 10 -15.94 37.76 29.93
N GLY A 11 -15.10 38.14 28.98
CA GLY A 11 -14.54 37.19 28.03
C GLY A 11 -15.50 36.52 27.04
N LEU A 12 -16.34 37.27 26.35
CA LEU A 12 -16.67 36.92 24.97
C LEU A 12 -15.47 37.30 24.07
N SER A 13 -14.31 36.70 24.35
CA SER A 13 -13.29 36.52 23.33
C SER A 13 -13.87 35.51 22.36
N ILE A 14 -14.67 36.02 21.42
CA ILE A 14 -15.03 35.32 20.20
C ILE A 14 -13.69 35.06 19.53
N THR A 15 -13.12 33.88 19.80
CA THR A 15 -12.05 33.36 18.96
C THR A 15 -12.70 33.19 17.61
N ILE A 16 -12.49 34.17 16.74
CA ILE A 16 -12.74 34.03 15.31
C ILE A 16 -11.79 32.90 14.92
N VAL A 17 -12.33 31.67 14.91
CA VAL A 17 -11.63 30.55 14.31
C VAL A 17 -11.69 30.86 12.84
N ASP A 18 -10.62 31.44 12.31
CA ASP A 18 -10.47 31.65 10.87
C ASP A 18 -10.64 30.28 10.21
N ALA A 19 -11.80 30.11 9.57
CA ALA A 19 -12.10 28.90 8.85
C ALA A 19 -11.15 28.84 7.64
N GLN A 20 -10.20 27.91 7.68
CA GLN A 20 -9.31 27.67 6.55
C GLN A 20 -10.14 27.37 5.31
N LYS A 21 -9.84 28.07 4.21
CA LYS A 21 -10.46 27.80 2.92
C LYS A 21 -9.72 26.66 2.23
N LEU A 22 -10.48 25.78 1.58
CA LEU A 22 -9.98 24.62 0.85
C LEU A 22 -10.47 24.67 -0.58
N TYR A 23 -9.55 24.58 -1.53
CA TYR A 23 -9.87 24.47 -2.95
C TYR A 23 -9.05 23.34 -3.60
N LEU A 24 -9.72 22.47 -4.35
CA LEU A 24 -9.06 21.52 -5.24
C LEU A 24 -8.76 22.23 -6.56
N MET A 25 -7.48 22.38 -6.90
CA MET A 25 -7.05 23.08 -8.10
C MET A 25 -6.92 22.14 -9.29
N GLN A 26 -6.29 20.98 -9.06
CA GLN A 26 -6.07 19.96 -10.08
C GLN A 26 -6.04 18.59 -9.42
N TYR A 27 -6.48 17.56 -10.13
CA TYR A 27 -6.21 16.18 -9.76
C TYR A 27 -6.05 15.28 -10.99
N SER A 28 -5.46 14.13 -10.77
CA SER A 28 -5.43 13.02 -11.72
C SER A 28 -5.50 11.70 -10.95
N SER A 29 -6.22 10.71 -11.46
CA SER A 29 -6.21 9.35 -10.94
C SER A 29 -5.99 8.34 -12.06
N PHE A 30 -5.18 7.33 -11.79
CA PHE A 30 -4.95 6.21 -12.71
C PHE A 30 -4.64 4.93 -11.93
N CYS A 31 -4.90 3.79 -12.57
CA CYS A 31 -4.47 2.50 -12.05
C CYS A 31 -2.94 2.38 -12.20
N GLU A 32 -2.22 2.30 -11.09
CA GLU A 32 -0.76 2.06 -11.08
C GLU A 32 -0.47 0.58 -11.36
N ASN A 33 -1.30 -0.31 -10.82
CA ASN A 33 -1.17 -1.76 -10.99
C ASN A 33 -2.45 -2.48 -10.52
N ASP A 34 -2.69 -3.68 -11.05
CA ASP A 34 -3.68 -4.60 -10.50
C ASP A 34 -3.12 -5.19 -9.20
N THR A 35 -3.94 -5.31 -8.16
CA THR A 35 -3.44 -5.52 -6.79
C THR A 35 -2.80 -6.89 -6.54
N ASP A 36 -2.88 -7.82 -7.50
CA ASP A 36 -2.45 -9.21 -7.32
C ASP A 36 -1.22 -9.55 -8.16
N ASP A 37 -0.03 -9.24 -7.64
CA ASP A 37 1.24 -9.73 -8.18
C ASP A 37 1.56 -11.16 -7.65
N GLY A 38 0.53 -11.93 -7.27
CA GLY A 38 0.58 -13.33 -6.84
C GLY A 38 1.29 -13.61 -5.51
N PHE A 39 2.16 -12.71 -5.05
CA PHE A 39 2.96 -12.85 -3.83
C PHE A 39 3.07 -11.56 -3.01
N ARG A 40 2.68 -10.40 -3.57
CA ARG A 40 2.86 -9.09 -2.94
C ARG A 40 1.57 -8.30 -2.99
N THR A 41 1.15 -7.78 -1.83
CA THR A 41 -0.01 -6.90 -1.71
C THR A 41 0.42 -5.44 -1.83
N ILE A 42 -0.25 -4.66 -2.68
CA ILE A 42 0.01 -3.23 -2.79
C ILE A 42 -0.55 -2.50 -1.57
N LYS A 43 0.28 -1.64 -0.98
CA LYS A 43 -0.03 -0.92 0.24
C LYS A 43 -0.71 0.41 -0.06
N GLU A 44 -1.84 0.66 0.61
CA GLU A 44 -2.41 2.01 0.69
C GLU A 44 -1.44 2.92 1.45
N ARG A 45 -1.08 4.03 0.82
CA ARG A 45 -0.02 4.91 1.34
C ARG A 45 -0.21 6.34 0.91
N ILE A 46 0.37 7.24 1.68
CA ILE A 46 0.69 8.57 1.19
C ILE A 46 2.08 8.47 0.56
N ASN A 47 2.16 8.62 -0.75
CA ASN A 47 3.42 8.56 -1.48
C ASN A 47 4.26 9.78 -1.08
N ARG A 48 3.69 10.99 -1.22
CA ARG A 48 4.36 12.27 -0.93
C ARG A 48 3.37 13.38 -0.58
N ILE A 49 3.83 14.32 0.25
CA ILE A 49 3.16 15.61 0.52
C ILE A 49 4.22 16.70 0.46
N TYR A 50 4.01 17.74 -0.33
CA TYR A 50 4.94 18.86 -0.44
C TYR A 50 4.25 20.14 -0.94
N LYS A 51 4.87 21.30 -0.73
CA LYS A 51 4.42 22.56 -1.33
C LYS A 51 5.06 22.75 -2.71
N HIS A 52 4.27 23.17 -3.69
CA HIS A 52 4.69 23.54 -5.04
C HIS A 52 3.83 24.71 -5.52
N ASP A 53 4.46 25.83 -5.90
CA ASP A 53 3.78 27.03 -6.42
C ASP A 53 2.65 27.56 -5.52
N ASN A 54 2.92 27.62 -4.20
CA ASN A 54 1.96 27.99 -3.15
C ASN A 54 0.76 27.04 -2.97
N LEU A 55 0.73 25.92 -3.69
CA LEU A 55 -0.24 24.84 -3.50
C LEU A 55 0.40 23.69 -2.73
N TRP A 56 -0.42 22.93 -2.02
CA TRP A 56 -0.02 21.64 -1.48
C TRP A 56 -0.29 20.56 -2.51
N ARG A 57 0.76 19.82 -2.86
CA ARG A 57 0.65 18.62 -3.67
C ARG A 57 0.62 17.40 -2.77
N ILE A 58 -0.39 16.56 -2.97
CA ILE A 58 -0.59 15.31 -2.24
C ILE A 58 -0.69 14.19 -3.26
N GLU A 59 0.15 13.16 -3.07
CA GLU A 59 0.19 11.97 -3.90
C GLU A 59 -0.11 10.77 -2.99
N ILE A 60 -1.18 10.03 -3.30
CA ILE A 60 -1.64 8.87 -2.51
C ILE A 60 -1.86 7.66 -3.42
N THR A 61 -1.76 6.48 -2.83
CA THR A 61 -2.19 5.22 -3.44
C THR A 61 -3.29 4.60 -2.58
N VAL A 62 -4.42 4.24 -3.18
CA VAL A 62 -5.57 3.62 -2.53
C VAL A 62 -6.05 2.40 -3.30
N ASN A 63 -6.59 1.40 -2.62
CA ASN A 63 -7.10 0.18 -3.22
C ASN A 63 -8.61 0.31 -3.40
N LYS A 64 -9.08 0.24 -4.66
CA LYS A 64 -10.50 0.34 -5.03
C LYS A 64 -10.82 -0.59 -6.19
N GLY A 65 -12.11 -0.80 -6.46
CA GLY A 65 -12.56 -1.57 -7.62
C GLY A 65 -11.91 -1.09 -8.92
N CYS A 66 -11.52 -2.05 -9.75
CA CYS A 66 -11.00 -1.84 -11.09
C CYS A 66 -12.03 -1.17 -12.02
N GLY A 67 -11.58 -0.62 -13.14
CA GLY A 67 -12.45 -0.09 -14.21
C GLY A 67 -13.04 1.30 -13.94
N LYS A 68 -12.75 1.90 -12.78
CA LYS A 68 -13.25 3.23 -12.39
C LYS A 68 -12.15 4.25 -12.27
N LYS A 69 -12.50 5.52 -12.50
CA LYS A 69 -11.69 6.68 -12.09
C LYS A 69 -12.08 7.11 -10.68
N LEU A 70 -11.15 7.71 -9.96
CA LEU A 70 -11.40 8.22 -8.61
C LEU A 70 -11.42 9.74 -8.60
N TYR A 71 -12.42 10.31 -7.90
CA TYR A 71 -12.50 11.74 -7.57
C TYR A 71 -12.15 11.96 -6.10
N PRO A 72 -11.24 12.88 -5.75
CA PRO A 72 -10.94 13.23 -4.36
C PRO A 72 -11.93 14.26 -3.83
N ASP A 73 -12.85 13.82 -2.98
CA ASP A 73 -13.70 14.71 -2.18
C ASP A 73 -12.95 15.19 -0.94
N LEU A 74 -12.81 16.52 -0.81
CA LEU A 74 -11.96 17.15 0.20
C LEU A 74 -12.80 17.88 1.24
N LYS A 75 -12.48 17.68 2.51
CA LYS A 75 -13.13 18.39 3.61
C LYS A 75 -12.14 18.71 4.72
N ILE A 76 -12.17 19.94 5.24
CA ILE A 76 -11.50 20.29 6.48
C ILE A 76 -12.51 20.23 7.62
N LEU A 77 -12.16 19.52 8.68
CA LEU A 77 -12.86 19.59 9.96
C LEU A 77 -11.82 19.80 11.06
N ASN A 78 -11.92 20.93 11.77
CA ASN A 78 -10.93 21.39 12.73
C ASN A 78 -9.54 21.48 12.06
N ASP A 79 -8.55 20.79 12.63
CA ASP A 79 -7.16 20.73 12.15
C ASP A 79 -6.86 19.51 11.25
N THR A 80 -7.89 18.87 10.69
CA THR A 80 -7.72 17.66 9.86
C THR A 80 -8.29 17.84 8.47
N LEU A 81 -7.45 17.58 7.47
CA LEU A 81 -7.86 17.41 6.08
C LEU A 81 -8.31 15.96 5.87
N TYR A 82 -9.55 15.80 5.44
CA TYR A 82 -10.14 14.54 5.02
C TYR A 82 -10.16 14.49 3.50
N ILE A 83 -9.65 13.40 2.94
CA ILE A 83 -9.66 13.12 1.51
C ILE A 83 -10.40 11.80 1.32
N ASN A 84 -11.60 11.86 0.76
CA ASN A 84 -12.39 10.67 0.43
C ASN A 84 -12.31 10.42 -1.07
N THR A 85 -11.78 9.28 -1.48
CA THR A 85 -11.70 8.90 -2.89
C THR A 85 -12.99 8.22 -3.31
N ILE A 86 -13.78 8.92 -4.12
CA ILE A 86 -15.10 8.48 -4.60
C ILE A 86 -14.97 7.92 -6.02
N PRO A 87 -15.45 6.70 -6.28
CA PRO A 87 -15.47 6.16 -7.63
C PRO A 87 -16.45 6.91 -8.53
N ILE A 88 -15.96 7.36 -9.69
CA ILE A 88 -16.77 7.97 -10.75
C ILE A 88 -17.48 6.84 -11.50
N ARG A 89 -18.81 6.91 -11.59
CA ARG A 89 -19.64 5.91 -12.29
C ARG A 89 -19.93 6.31 -13.74
N GLN A 90 -19.99 7.60 -14.00
CA GLN A 90 -20.27 8.15 -15.32
C GLN A 90 -19.54 9.49 -15.46
N GLN A 91 -19.04 9.77 -16.65
CA GLN A 91 -18.44 11.06 -16.99
C GLN A 91 -18.89 11.49 -18.38
N GLU A 92 -19.13 12.77 -18.56
CA GLU A 92 -19.36 13.35 -19.88
C GLU A 92 -18.02 13.72 -20.51
N ILE A 93 -17.78 13.27 -21.74
CA ILE A 93 -16.58 13.57 -22.50
C ILE A 93 -16.96 14.52 -23.62
N PHE A 94 -16.32 15.69 -23.66
CA PHE A 94 -16.48 16.68 -24.72
C PHE A 94 -15.40 16.49 -25.78
N LEU A 95 -15.82 16.40 -27.03
CA LEU A 95 -14.97 16.29 -28.21
C LEU A 95 -14.59 17.68 -28.72
N GLU A 96 -13.50 17.77 -29.49
CA GLU A 96 -13.03 19.05 -30.05
C GLU A 96 -14.03 19.72 -31.00
N ASN A 97 -14.92 18.92 -31.61
CA ASN A 97 -15.98 19.41 -32.49
C ASN A 97 -17.21 19.95 -31.72
N GLY A 98 -17.17 19.94 -30.38
CA GLY A 98 -18.26 20.40 -29.52
C GLY A 98 -19.31 19.35 -29.18
N ASP A 99 -19.24 18.14 -29.75
CA ASP A 99 -20.10 17.03 -29.36
C ASP A 99 -19.71 16.50 -27.97
N SER A 100 -20.64 15.83 -27.31
CA SER A 100 -20.34 15.08 -26.09
C SER A 100 -20.94 13.68 -26.11
N PHE A 101 -20.33 12.78 -25.36
CA PHE A 101 -20.93 11.49 -25.05
C PHE A 101 -20.75 11.15 -23.57
N LEU A 102 -21.70 10.37 -23.05
CA LEU A 102 -21.64 9.85 -21.70
C LEU A 102 -20.87 8.54 -21.69
N GLU A 103 -19.71 8.53 -21.03
CA GLU A 103 -18.98 7.31 -20.75
C GLU A 103 -19.45 6.74 -19.40
N VAL A 104 -19.97 5.51 -19.43
CA VAL A 104 -20.33 4.74 -18.23
C VAL A 104 -19.13 3.86 -17.85
N LEU A 105 -18.65 4.00 -16.63
CA LEU A 105 -17.50 3.26 -16.11
C LEU A 105 -17.99 2.08 -15.27
N GLU A 106 -17.86 0.87 -15.83
CA GLU A 106 -18.24 -0.37 -15.15
C GLU A 106 -17.16 -0.83 -14.17
N GLU A 107 -17.60 -1.31 -13.00
CA GLU A 107 -16.70 -1.95 -12.04
C GLU A 107 -16.34 -3.35 -12.54
N LEU A 108 -15.05 -3.65 -12.57
CA LEU A 108 -14.61 -5.04 -12.78
C LEU A 108 -14.50 -5.75 -11.42
N ASP A 109 -14.66 -7.07 -11.44
CA ASP A 109 -14.51 -7.95 -10.26
C ASP A 109 -13.03 -8.16 -9.90
N CYS A 110 -12.32 -7.06 -9.70
CA CYS A 110 -10.95 -7.02 -9.21
C CYS A 110 -10.69 -5.73 -8.42
N LEU A 111 -9.58 -5.72 -7.68
CA LEU A 111 -9.07 -4.53 -7.01
C LEU A 111 -7.86 -3.97 -7.78
N CYS A 112 -7.81 -2.66 -7.92
CA CYS A 112 -6.70 -1.90 -8.48
C CYS A 112 -6.08 -1.01 -7.40
N ALA A 113 -4.77 -0.84 -7.47
CA ALA A 113 -4.07 0.22 -6.76
C ALA A 113 -4.16 1.50 -7.60
N HIS A 114 -4.97 2.44 -7.14
CA HIS A 114 -5.14 3.73 -7.80
C HIS A 114 -4.17 4.73 -7.22
N PHE A 115 -3.33 5.29 -8.09
CA PHE A 115 -2.54 6.47 -7.76
C PHE A 115 -3.41 7.71 -7.98
N VAL A 116 -3.58 8.52 -6.93
CA VAL A 116 -4.31 9.78 -6.97
C VAL A 116 -3.34 10.90 -6.62
N LYS A 117 -3.21 11.87 -7.53
CA LYS A 117 -2.41 13.07 -7.37
C LYS A 117 -3.33 14.27 -7.36
N MET A 118 -3.13 15.18 -6.42
CA MET A 118 -3.94 16.39 -6.30
C MET A 118 -3.11 17.59 -5.85
N ASP A 119 -3.50 18.75 -6.36
CA ASP A 119 -2.99 20.06 -5.95
C ASP A 119 -4.12 20.83 -5.27
N ILE A 120 -3.88 21.23 -4.02
CA ILE A 120 -4.89 21.87 -3.18
C ILE A 120 -4.38 23.22 -2.66
N SER A 121 -5.27 24.20 -2.62
CA SER A 121 -5.03 25.47 -1.95
C SER A 121 -5.62 25.39 -0.54
N ILE A 122 -4.74 25.42 0.46
CA ILE A 122 -5.03 25.41 1.89
C ILE A 122 -3.84 26.04 2.63
N ASP A 123 -4.11 26.79 3.71
CA ASP A 123 -3.06 27.48 4.45
C ASP A 123 -2.05 26.51 5.07
N THR A 124 -2.55 25.51 5.80
CA THR A 124 -1.73 24.52 6.53
C THR A 124 -2.38 23.14 6.55
N ILE A 125 -1.56 22.09 6.60
CA ILE A 125 -2.02 20.72 6.81
C ILE A 125 -1.38 20.22 8.10
N LYS A 126 -2.17 20.12 9.18
CA LYS A 126 -1.70 19.56 10.45
C LYS A 126 -1.90 18.05 10.51
N ASN A 127 -3.11 17.60 10.17
CA ASN A 127 -3.46 16.18 10.13
C ASN A 127 -4.10 15.84 8.78
N LEU A 128 -3.90 14.61 8.34
CA LEU A 128 -4.41 14.10 7.08
C LEU A 128 -5.05 12.72 7.29
N LYS A 129 -6.27 12.54 6.78
CA LYS A 129 -6.96 11.25 6.75
C LYS A 129 -7.43 10.94 5.34
N ILE A 130 -7.11 9.76 4.85
CA ILE A 130 -7.52 9.26 3.54
C ILE A 130 -8.59 8.19 3.76
N ASN A 131 -9.79 8.37 3.19
CA ASN A 131 -10.93 7.48 3.39
C ASN A 131 -11.23 7.19 4.87
N GLY A 132 -11.03 8.19 5.73
CA GLY A 132 -11.19 8.08 7.19
C GLY A 132 -10.02 7.44 7.96
N GLN A 133 -8.98 6.96 7.26
CA GLN A 133 -7.84 6.26 7.86
C GLN A 133 -6.57 7.12 7.92
N ASN A 134 -5.69 6.83 8.88
CA ASN A 134 -4.34 7.37 8.94
C ASN A 134 -3.42 6.47 8.11
N LEU A 135 -3.17 6.85 6.86
CA LEU A 135 -2.25 6.11 6.01
C LEU A 135 -0.77 6.46 6.33
N PRO A 136 0.15 5.50 6.19
CA PRO A 136 1.57 5.77 6.38
C PRO A 136 2.13 6.58 5.21
N ILE A 137 3.06 7.50 5.53
CA ILE A 137 3.88 8.18 4.52
C ILE A 137 5.08 7.28 4.21
N THR A 138 5.16 6.74 3.00
CA THR A 138 6.25 5.84 2.60
C THR A 138 6.41 5.75 1.09
N ASN A 139 7.64 5.49 0.64
CA ASN A 139 7.94 5.16 -0.75
C ASN A 139 7.82 3.65 -1.04
N GLU A 140 7.54 2.82 -0.03
CA GLU A 140 7.35 1.38 -0.19
C GLU A 140 6.00 1.09 -0.88
N MET A 141 6.07 0.49 -2.07
CA MET A 141 4.88 0.15 -2.87
C MET A 141 4.06 -1.00 -2.25
N TYR A 142 4.75 -2.01 -1.74
CA TYR A 142 4.13 -3.22 -1.22
C TYR A 142 4.04 -3.20 0.31
N GLU A 143 3.15 -4.04 0.86
CA GLU A 143 3.18 -4.33 2.29
C GLU A 143 4.51 -4.94 2.70
N THR A 144 4.97 -4.55 3.89
CA THR A 144 6.26 -4.98 4.43
C THR A 144 6.07 -5.69 5.76
N TYR A 145 6.74 -6.82 5.94
CA TYR A 145 6.72 -7.61 7.16
C TYR A 145 8.13 -7.76 7.76
N PRO A 146 8.27 -8.10 9.05
CA PRO A 146 9.56 -8.42 9.62
C PRO A 146 10.23 -9.59 8.90
N ILE A 147 11.53 -9.48 8.61
CA ILE A 147 12.33 -10.54 7.98
C ILE A 147 12.32 -11.78 8.89
N ARG A 148 12.03 -12.95 8.32
CA ARG A 148 12.05 -14.23 9.04
C ARG A 148 13.22 -15.07 8.58
N TYR A 149 14.05 -15.55 9.49
CA TYR A 149 15.24 -16.34 9.14
C TYR A 149 14.96 -17.83 9.27
N TYR A 150 15.43 -18.62 8.29
CA TYR A 150 15.44 -20.08 8.35
C TYR A 150 16.80 -20.54 8.89
N THR A 151 16.78 -21.26 10.01
CA THR A 151 17.99 -21.76 10.67
C THR A 151 18.03 -23.28 10.66
N TYR A 152 19.22 -23.85 10.48
CA TYR A 152 19.48 -25.28 10.58
C TYR A 152 20.78 -25.50 11.36
N LYS A 153 20.71 -26.27 12.46
CA LYS A 153 21.87 -26.56 13.34
C LYS A 153 22.68 -25.31 13.71
N THR A 154 22.00 -24.23 14.10
CA THR A 154 22.54 -22.90 14.46
C THR A 154 22.98 -22.00 13.31
N ASP A 155 23.08 -22.51 12.08
CA ASP A 155 23.41 -21.69 10.91
C ASP A 155 22.16 -21.11 10.24
N THR A 156 22.22 -19.84 9.87
CA THR A 156 21.22 -19.24 8.98
C THR A 156 21.40 -19.76 7.57
N THR A 157 20.38 -20.41 7.04
CA THR A 157 20.40 -21.08 5.72
C THR A 157 19.63 -20.31 4.66
N GLY A 158 18.65 -19.51 5.08
CA GLY A 158 17.87 -18.65 4.22
C GLY A 158 17.03 -17.67 5.03
N TYR A 159 16.21 -16.90 4.34
CA TYR A 159 15.28 -15.98 4.96
C TYR A 159 14.08 -15.69 4.05
N GLU A 160 13.00 -15.23 4.65
CA GLU A 160 11.86 -14.59 4.01
C GLU A 160 12.09 -13.07 4.12
N ASP A 161 12.22 -12.39 2.99
CA ASP A 161 12.49 -10.95 2.97
C ASP A 161 11.29 -10.12 3.42
N LYS A 162 11.46 -8.79 3.46
CA LYS A 162 10.40 -7.88 3.91
C LYS A 162 9.13 -7.93 3.06
N TYR A 163 9.17 -8.50 1.86
CA TYR A 163 8.02 -8.65 0.97
C TYR A 163 7.45 -10.07 0.96
N GLY A 164 7.90 -10.95 1.87
CA GLY A 164 7.44 -12.34 1.93
C GLY A 164 8.12 -13.29 0.95
N LEU A 165 9.18 -12.86 0.26
CA LEU A 165 9.85 -13.68 -0.75
C LEU A 165 10.97 -14.51 -0.13
N ARG A 166 10.98 -15.81 -0.40
CA ARG A 166 12.03 -16.72 0.09
C ARG A 166 13.34 -16.52 -0.65
N GLN A 167 14.43 -16.48 0.13
CA GLN A 167 15.81 -16.31 -0.30
C GLN A 167 16.71 -17.33 0.41
N GLY A 168 17.79 -17.77 -0.26
CA GLY A 168 18.76 -18.72 0.31
C GLY A 168 18.32 -20.16 0.13
N PHE A 169 18.47 -21.02 1.14
CA PHE A 169 17.94 -22.39 1.09
C PHE A 169 17.24 -22.82 2.37
N ILE A 170 16.27 -23.71 2.20
CA ILE A 170 15.56 -24.37 3.29
C ILE A 170 16.06 -25.81 3.38
N VAL A 171 16.30 -26.26 4.61
CA VAL A 171 16.75 -27.63 4.90
C VAL A 171 15.58 -28.47 5.39
N LEU A 172 15.38 -29.62 4.78
CA LEU A 172 14.45 -30.66 5.22
C LEU A 172 15.26 -31.91 5.56
N GLU A 173 15.06 -32.47 6.75
CA GLU A 173 15.79 -33.66 7.21
C GLU A 173 14.80 -34.82 7.43
N LYS A 174 15.14 -36.00 6.92
CA LYS A 174 14.28 -37.19 7.01
C LYS A 174 15.09 -38.47 6.86
N LYS A 175 14.93 -39.42 7.80
CA LYS A 175 15.48 -40.79 7.72
C LYS A 175 16.98 -40.84 7.36
N GLY A 176 17.79 -39.94 7.91
CA GLY A 176 19.23 -39.87 7.59
C GLY A 176 19.56 -39.23 6.24
N TYR A 177 18.61 -38.54 5.61
CA TYR A 177 18.81 -37.73 4.41
C TYR A 177 18.49 -36.26 4.70
N ILE A 178 19.19 -35.38 4.01
CA ILE A 178 19.06 -33.93 4.10
C ILE A 178 18.77 -33.40 2.69
N MET A 179 17.61 -32.77 2.50
CA MET A 179 17.30 -32.03 1.28
C MET A 179 17.49 -30.53 1.51
N LYS A 180 18.19 -29.87 0.59
CA LYS A 180 18.32 -28.41 0.51
C LYS A 180 17.53 -27.91 -0.68
N GLN A 181 16.56 -27.03 -0.45
CA GLN A 181 15.79 -26.34 -1.50
C GLN A 181 16.23 -24.88 -1.55
N TYR A 182 16.81 -24.46 -2.67
CA TYR A 182 17.34 -23.11 -2.87
C TYR A 182 16.30 -22.23 -3.54
N PHE A 183 16.03 -21.08 -2.95
CA PHE A 183 15.07 -20.09 -3.41
C PHE A 183 15.75 -18.77 -3.76
N LYS A 184 15.26 -18.13 -4.82
CA LYS A 184 15.51 -16.73 -5.16
C LYS A 184 14.20 -16.09 -5.54
N ASP A 185 13.82 -15.03 -4.82
CA ASP A 185 12.56 -14.30 -5.06
C ASP A 185 11.34 -15.24 -5.06
N ASN A 186 11.29 -16.14 -4.06
CA ASN A 186 10.28 -17.19 -3.91
C ASN A 186 10.26 -18.27 -5.01
N LYS A 187 11.13 -18.20 -6.02
CA LYS A 187 11.27 -19.22 -7.05
C LYS A 187 12.28 -20.27 -6.62
N LEU A 188 11.89 -21.55 -6.68
CA LEU A 188 12.81 -22.67 -6.50
C LEU A 188 13.78 -22.70 -7.67
N VAL A 189 15.06 -22.45 -7.41
CA VAL A 189 16.11 -22.39 -8.44
C VAL A 189 16.94 -23.67 -8.50
N LYS A 190 16.99 -24.41 -7.40
CA LYS A 190 17.85 -25.59 -7.25
C LYS A 190 17.38 -26.42 -6.06
N CYS A 191 17.64 -27.71 -6.12
CA CYS A 191 17.46 -28.65 -5.04
C CYS A 191 18.64 -29.63 -5.01
N GLU A 192 19.05 -30.05 -3.80
CA GLU A 192 20.07 -31.07 -3.57
C GLU A 192 19.63 -32.01 -2.44
N ILE A 193 19.87 -33.31 -2.59
CA ILE A 193 19.65 -34.32 -1.54
C ILE A 193 21.00 -34.93 -1.17
N PHE A 194 21.28 -34.98 0.12
CA PHE A 194 22.46 -35.59 0.72
C PHE A 194 22.04 -36.70 1.68
N THR A 195 22.91 -37.68 1.91
CA THR A 195 22.86 -38.53 3.10
C THR A 195 23.46 -37.79 4.31
N SER A 196 23.21 -38.29 5.52
CA SER A 196 23.65 -37.69 6.79
C SER A 196 25.18 -37.66 6.95
N ASP A 197 25.91 -38.54 6.25
CA ASP A 197 27.37 -38.55 6.14
C ASP A 197 27.91 -37.53 5.12
N GLY A 198 27.03 -36.77 4.45
CA GLY A 198 27.38 -35.70 3.52
C GLY A 198 27.52 -36.12 2.06
N LYS A 199 27.25 -37.37 1.69
CA LYS A 199 27.31 -37.80 0.29
C LYS A 199 26.11 -37.26 -0.50
N LEU A 200 26.39 -36.64 -1.65
CA LEU A 200 25.34 -36.16 -2.58
C LEU A 200 24.65 -37.35 -3.25
N VAL A 201 23.32 -37.38 -3.17
CA VAL A 201 22.44 -38.38 -3.77
C VAL A 201 21.85 -37.85 -5.07
N GLU A 202 21.33 -36.62 -5.05
CA GLU A 202 20.65 -36.01 -6.19
C GLU A 202 20.85 -34.49 -6.20
N LYS A 203 20.83 -33.90 -7.40
CA LYS A 203 20.82 -32.46 -7.63
C LYS A 203 19.99 -32.14 -8.87
N GLY A 204 19.13 -31.13 -8.77
CA GLY A 204 18.24 -30.71 -9.86
C GLY A 204 17.56 -29.38 -9.58
N VAL A 205 16.51 -29.05 -10.34
CA VAL A 205 15.63 -27.90 -10.06
C VAL A 205 14.53 -28.30 -9.08
N ASP A 206 14.10 -29.55 -9.13
CA ASP A 206 13.15 -30.15 -8.21
C ASP A 206 13.62 -31.58 -7.87
N CYS A 207 13.67 -31.94 -6.58
CA CYS A 207 13.97 -33.31 -6.12
C CYS A 207 12.80 -33.96 -5.38
N PHE A 208 11.59 -33.40 -5.48
CA PHE A 208 10.46 -33.81 -4.65
C PHE A 208 10.06 -35.28 -4.86
N GLU A 209 10.17 -35.78 -6.09
CA GLU A 209 9.88 -37.19 -6.40
C GLU A 209 10.86 -38.16 -5.73
N THR A 210 12.15 -37.83 -5.70
CA THR A 210 13.14 -38.63 -4.97
C THR A 210 12.94 -38.52 -3.46
N TRP A 211 12.61 -37.33 -2.96
CA TRP A 211 12.28 -37.12 -1.55
C TRP A 211 11.08 -37.97 -1.09
N LYS A 212 10.02 -38.06 -1.90
CA LYS A 212 8.86 -38.94 -1.66
C LYS A 212 9.24 -40.42 -1.63
N LYS A 213 10.18 -40.86 -2.47
CA LYS A 213 10.62 -42.28 -2.46
C LYS A 213 11.36 -42.65 -1.17
N ILE A 214 12.09 -41.69 -0.58
CA ILE A 214 12.73 -41.87 0.74
C ILE A 214 11.69 -42.05 1.85
N GLU A 215 10.50 -41.45 1.72
CA GLU A 215 9.41 -41.61 2.69
C GLU A 215 8.89 -43.04 2.81
N LYS A 216 8.82 -43.78 1.69
CA LYS A 216 8.22 -45.11 1.61
C LYS A 216 9.15 -46.27 2.03
N LYS A 217 10.43 -46.00 2.29
CA LYS A 217 11.41 -46.99 2.79
C LYS A 217 11.54 -46.91 4.29
#